data_AF-A0A8C6TWN2-F1
#
_entry.id   AF-A0A8C6TWN2-F1
#
_cell.length_a   1.000
_cell.length_b   1.000
_cell.length_c   1.000
_cell.angle_alpha   90.00
_cell.angle_beta   90.00
_cell.angle_gamma   90.00
#
_symmetry.space_group_name_H-M   'P 1'
#
loop_
_entity.id
_entity.type
_entity.pdbx_description
1 polymer ?
#
loop_
_entity_poly.entity_id
_entity_poly.type
_entity_poly.pdbx_seq_one_letter_code
_entity_poly.pdbx_strand_id
1 'polypeptide(L)'
;MALPEWFITFAASASFFLLLCVFIRFRRRVQVIGRTYLHKIMARTEKPLFRIAYTLYTRTRLGYLYYKRQMRKAREHYPSGHSSSQPMEFNGIKIIPISVLSDNYSYLIIDTASSVAVVVDPADPQSVQAALEQEGVMLEAILCTHKHWDHSGGNKGLKRLHGSCRVYGSAVDNIPGLTQYVSCLFTPGHTVGHMIYLLDGRAVGAPCSLFSGDLVFLSGCGRMFEGNATTMLSSLDTVGSLSDDTLLWPGHEYAEDNLLFAAEVEPQNIARENKYEWVLLQRGQKLCTSPSTIGEEKEYNPFLRSHSAELHRALGIQQQKDEDWTLFRARVLEELRKRKDLYNRR
;
A
#
# COMPACT_ATOMS: atom_id res chain seq x y z
N MET A 1 -51.22 -36.10 32.19
CA MET A 1 -49.77 -36.30 32.43
C MET A 1 -49.09 -35.00 32.07
N ALA A 2 -48.67 -34.22 33.08
CA ALA A 2 -47.94 -32.98 32.86
C ALA A 2 -46.47 -33.32 32.54
N LEU A 3 -45.93 -32.76 31.46
CA LEU A 3 -44.51 -32.91 31.12
C LEU A 3 -43.66 -32.19 32.18
N PRO A 4 -42.55 -32.79 32.63
CA PRO A 4 -41.72 -32.21 33.69
C PRO A 4 -40.96 -30.96 33.21
N GLU A 5 -40.79 -29.98 34.12
CA GLU A 5 -40.26 -28.63 33.85
C GLU A 5 -38.86 -28.59 33.20
N TRP A 6 -38.09 -29.67 33.28
CA TRP A 6 -36.78 -29.78 32.62
C TRP A 6 -36.87 -29.92 31.09
N PHE A 7 -38.02 -30.38 30.56
CA PHE A 7 -38.23 -30.53 29.11
C PHE A 7 -38.44 -29.17 28.42
N ILE A 8 -39.08 -28.22 29.12
CA ILE A 8 -39.35 -26.86 28.63
C ILE A 8 -38.05 -26.04 28.58
N THR A 9 -37.15 -26.24 29.56
CA THR A 9 -35.85 -25.56 29.62
C THR A 9 -34.85 -26.09 28.58
N PHE A 10 -34.89 -27.39 28.24
CA PHE A 10 -34.05 -27.96 27.18
C PHE A 10 -34.52 -27.55 25.77
N ALA A 11 -35.84 -27.50 25.53
CA ALA A 11 -36.39 -27.05 24.24
C ALA A 11 -36.15 -25.55 23.99
N ALA A 12 -36.21 -24.71 25.03
CA ALA A 12 -35.93 -23.28 24.94
C ALA A 12 -34.44 -22.98 24.67
N SER A 13 -33.52 -23.73 25.30
CA SER A 13 -32.07 -23.58 25.11
C SER A 13 -31.60 -24.11 23.75
N ALA A 14 -32.16 -25.22 23.26
CA ALA A 14 -31.90 -25.72 21.90
C ALA A 14 -32.42 -24.75 20.82
N SER A 15 -33.60 -24.16 21.02
CA SER A 15 -34.18 -23.15 20.11
C SER A 15 -33.36 -21.85 20.07
N PHE A 16 -32.83 -21.41 21.21
CA PHE A 16 -31.93 -20.26 21.30
C PHE A 16 -30.59 -20.52 20.59
N PHE A 17 -30.03 -21.72 20.74
CA PHE A 17 -28.79 -22.10 20.05
C PHE A 17 -28.97 -22.20 18.53
N LEU A 18 -30.13 -22.68 18.07
CA LEU A 18 -30.47 -22.72 16.64
C LEU A 18 -30.65 -21.31 16.06
N LEU A 19 -31.36 -20.43 16.77
CA LEU A 19 -31.53 -19.01 16.42
C LEU A 19 -30.18 -18.28 16.38
N LEU A 20 -29.30 -18.52 17.35
CA LEU A 20 -27.95 -17.95 17.39
C LEU A 20 -27.10 -18.46 16.21
N CYS A 21 -27.15 -19.75 15.90
CA CYS A 21 -26.47 -20.33 14.75
C CYS A 21 -26.98 -19.76 13.41
N VAL A 22 -28.29 -19.59 13.26
CA VAL A 22 -28.91 -18.96 12.09
C VAL A 22 -28.50 -17.48 12.00
N PHE A 23 -28.47 -16.76 13.12
CA PHE A 23 -28.05 -15.36 13.16
C PHE A 23 -26.57 -15.20 12.83
N ILE A 24 -25.70 -16.09 13.33
CA ILE A 24 -24.26 -16.12 12.99
C ILE A 24 -24.06 -16.48 11.51
N ARG A 25 -24.78 -17.48 10.98
CA ARG A 25 -24.74 -17.83 9.55
C ARG A 25 -25.25 -16.69 8.67
N PHE A 26 -26.34 -16.04 9.04
CA PHE A 26 -26.89 -14.89 8.33
C PHE A 26 -25.92 -13.71 8.37
N ARG A 27 -25.32 -13.41 9.53
CA ARG A 27 -24.33 -12.34 9.69
C ARG A 27 -23.05 -12.61 8.89
N ARG A 28 -22.58 -13.86 8.86
CA ARG A 28 -21.47 -14.30 7.99
C ARG A 28 -21.84 -14.17 6.50
N ARG A 29 -23.04 -14.59 6.11
CA ARG A 29 -23.51 -14.51 4.71
C ARG A 29 -23.69 -13.05 4.25
N VAL A 30 -24.22 -12.17 5.10
CA VAL A 30 -24.33 -10.72 4.86
C VAL A 30 -22.95 -10.05 4.84
N GLN A 31 -22.00 -10.49 5.68
CA GLN A 31 -20.61 -10.00 5.60
C GLN A 31 -19.89 -10.45 4.32
N VAL A 32 -20.10 -11.70 3.88
CA VAL A 32 -19.50 -12.23 2.65
C VAL A 32 -20.12 -11.57 1.43
N ILE A 33 -21.46 -11.53 1.33
CA ILE A 33 -22.17 -10.85 0.23
C ILE A 33 -21.84 -9.35 0.22
N GLY A 34 -21.83 -8.72 1.39
CA GLY A 34 -21.45 -7.32 1.55
C GLY A 34 -20.02 -7.07 1.10
N ARG A 35 -19.06 -7.94 1.45
CA ARG A 35 -17.67 -7.84 0.97
C ARG A 35 -17.57 -8.01 -0.55
N THR A 36 -18.24 -9.00 -1.14
CA THR A 36 -18.19 -9.24 -2.59
C THR A 36 -18.85 -8.09 -3.38
N TYR A 37 -19.94 -7.53 -2.88
CA TYR A 37 -20.65 -6.43 -3.53
C TYR A 37 -19.92 -5.09 -3.36
N LEU A 38 -19.39 -4.81 -2.16
CA LEU A 38 -18.57 -3.63 -1.89
C LEU A 38 -17.29 -3.66 -2.72
N HIS A 39 -16.64 -4.83 -2.86
CA HIS A 39 -15.46 -5.01 -3.72
C HIS A 39 -15.75 -4.69 -5.19
N LYS A 40 -16.88 -5.18 -5.74
CA LYS A 40 -17.33 -4.85 -7.11
C LYS A 40 -17.76 -3.38 -7.28
N ILE A 41 -18.25 -2.73 -6.23
CA ILE A 41 -18.54 -1.28 -6.22
C ILE A 41 -17.24 -0.48 -6.17
N MET A 42 -16.24 -0.97 -5.42
CA MET A 42 -14.93 -0.33 -5.24
C MET A 42 -13.92 -0.63 -6.36
N ALA A 43 -14.24 -1.55 -7.28
CA ALA A 43 -13.40 -1.92 -8.42
C ALA A 43 -13.35 -0.86 -9.54
N ARG A 44 -14.17 0.21 -9.48
CA ARG A 44 -14.10 1.29 -10.47
C ARG A 44 -14.16 2.65 -9.81
N THR A 45 -13.11 3.43 -10.00
CA THR A 45 -12.97 4.80 -9.50
C THR A 45 -14.01 5.77 -10.10
N GLU A 46 -14.60 5.39 -11.24
CA GLU A 46 -15.59 6.18 -11.98
C GLU A 46 -17.03 6.05 -11.45
N LYS A 47 -17.34 5.06 -10.60
CA LYS A 47 -18.71 4.86 -10.12
C LYS A 47 -19.11 5.98 -9.15
N PRO A 48 -20.32 6.58 -9.26
CA PRO A 48 -20.76 7.64 -8.33
C PRO A 48 -20.72 7.23 -6.86
N LEU A 49 -21.12 5.99 -6.55
CA LEU A 49 -21.06 5.43 -5.18
C LEU A 49 -19.64 5.35 -4.65
N PHE A 50 -18.66 5.02 -5.49
CA PHE A 50 -17.26 5.01 -5.10
C PHE A 50 -16.78 6.41 -4.75
N ARG A 51 -17.08 7.42 -5.58
CA ARG A 51 -16.70 8.81 -5.31
C ARG A 51 -17.29 9.31 -3.99
N ILE A 52 -18.54 8.98 -3.69
CA ILE A 52 -19.17 9.29 -2.40
C ILE A 52 -18.43 8.60 -1.26
N ALA A 53 -18.24 7.27 -1.34
CA ALA A 53 -17.56 6.50 -0.29
C ALA A 53 -16.12 6.97 -0.06
N TYR A 54 -15.39 7.26 -1.13
CA TYR A 54 -14.03 7.79 -1.10
C TYR A 54 -13.96 9.20 -0.52
N THR A 55 -14.92 10.06 -0.84
CA THR A 55 -15.04 11.39 -0.22
C THR A 55 -15.30 11.26 1.28
N LEU A 56 -16.17 10.34 1.70
CA LEU A 56 -16.42 10.07 3.12
C LEU A 56 -15.15 9.55 3.82
N TYR A 57 -14.40 8.67 3.17
CA TYR A 57 -13.13 8.15 3.68
C TYR A 57 -12.07 9.26 3.85
N THR A 58 -11.88 10.10 2.85
CA THR A 58 -10.79 11.08 2.84
C THR A 58 -11.11 12.38 3.59
N ARG A 59 -12.38 12.82 3.63
CA ARG A 59 -12.75 14.16 4.11
C ARG A 59 -13.51 14.21 5.43
N THR A 60 -13.91 13.07 6.00
CA THR A 60 -14.77 13.06 7.19
C THR A 60 -14.19 12.26 8.34
N ARG A 61 -14.73 12.48 9.55
CA ARG A 61 -14.41 11.66 10.73
C ARG A 61 -14.79 10.18 10.55
N LEU A 62 -15.70 9.85 9.63
CA LEU A 62 -16.07 8.45 9.36
C LEU A 62 -14.90 7.67 8.77
N GLY A 63 -14.11 8.28 7.87
CA GLY A 63 -12.90 7.67 7.34
C GLY A 63 -11.87 7.40 8.43
N TYR A 64 -11.64 8.37 9.31
CA TYR A 64 -10.77 8.19 10.48
C TYR A 64 -11.26 7.06 11.39
N LEU A 65 -12.57 6.97 11.66
CA LEU A 65 -13.15 5.88 12.45
C LEU A 65 -13.01 4.51 11.76
N TYR A 66 -13.15 4.47 10.44
CA TYR A 66 -12.93 3.26 9.63
C TYR A 66 -11.48 2.78 9.73
N TYR A 67 -10.52 3.69 9.55
CA TYR A 67 -9.09 3.41 9.73
C TYR A 67 -8.78 2.92 11.14
N LYS A 68 -9.28 3.58 12.20
CA LYS A 68 -9.10 3.14 13.59
C LYS A 68 -9.65 1.72 13.82
N ARG A 69 -10.74 1.36 13.15
CA ARG A 69 -11.29 0.00 13.19
C ARG A 69 -10.41 -0.99 12.43
N GLN A 70 -9.83 -0.62 11.29
CA GLN A 70 -8.87 -1.46 10.56
C GLN A 70 -7.63 -1.72 11.41
N MET A 71 -7.04 -0.70 12.03
CA MET A 71 -5.93 -0.87 12.97
C MET A 71 -6.25 -1.87 14.07
N ARG A 72 -7.39 -1.73 14.73
CA ARG A 72 -7.76 -2.63 15.83
C ARG A 72 -7.84 -4.08 15.35
N LYS A 73 -8.50 -4.31 14.21
CA LYS A 73 -8.59 -5.65 13.62
C LYS A 73 -7.24 -6.20 13.19
N ALA A 74 -6.39 -5.35 12.61
CA ALA A 74 -5.05 -5.75 12.20
C ALA A 74 -4.23 -6.22 13.39
N ARG A 75 -4.23 -5.49 14.51
CA ARG A 75 -3.53 -5.91 15.74
C ARG A 75 -4.10 -7.18 16.36
N GLU A 76 -5.42 -7.37 16.28
CA GLU A 76 -6.07 -8.63 16.71
C GLU A 76 -5.61 -9.82 15.84
N HIS A 77 -5.41 -9.60 14.54
CA HIS A 77 -5.06 -10.66 13.59
C HIS A 77 -3.55 -10.91 13.46
N TYR A 78 -2.77 -9.84 13.60
CA TYR A 78 -1.33 -9.76 13.41
C TYR A 78 -0.69 -9.02 14.61
N PRO A 79 -0.67 -9.63 15.81
CA PRO A 79 -0.17 -8.98 17.03
C PRO A 79 1.31 -8.59 16.94
N SER A 80 2.10 -9.29 16.11
CA SER A 80 3.52 -9.01 15.86
C SER A 80 3.77 -8.36 14.47
N GLY A 81 2.73 -7.83 13.83
CA GLY A 81 2.78 -7.39 12.43
C GLY A 81 2.45 -8.52 11.44
N HIS A 82 2.07 -8.12 10.22
CA HIS A 82 1.75 -9.02 9.11
C HIS A 82 2.99 -9.66 8.47
N SER A 83 4.18 -9.14 8.81
CA SER A 83 5.47 -9.67 8.38
C SER A 83 6.59 -9.30 9.34
N SER A 84 7.61 -10.14 9.42
CA SER A 84 8.92 -9.76 9.96
C SER A 84 9.75 -9.07 8.88
N SER A 85 10.51 -8.05 9.27
CA SER A 85 11.43 -7.33 8.40
C SER A 85 12.86 -7.51 8.90
N GLN A 86 13.80 -7.45 7.96
CA GLN A 86 15.22 -7.33 8.29
C GLN A 86 15.63 -5.88 8.04
N PRO A 87 16.24 -5.20 9.03
CA PRO A 87 16.85 -3.90 8.83
C PRO A 87 17.91 -3.97 7.73
N MET A 88 18.00 -2.91 6.93
CA MET A 88 19.08 -2.72 5.99
C MET A 88 19.98 -1.59 6.47
N GLU A 89 21.29 -1.81 6.49
CA GLU A 89 22.25 -0.85 7.03
C GLU A 89 23.36 -0.56 6.02
N PHE A 90 23.65 0.72 5.82
CA PHE A 90 24.71 1.20 4.96
C PHE A 90 25.35 2.44 5.59
N ASN A 91 26.65 2.36 5.89
CA ASN A 91 27.51 3.51 6.20
C ASN A 91 26.86 4.60 7.08
N GLY A 92 26.34 4.20 8.25
CA GLY A 92 25.74 5.13 9.21
C GLY A 92 24.23 5.35 9.05
N ILE A 93 23.60 4.73 8.05
CA ILE A 93 22.14 4.76 7.85
C ILE A 93 21.56 3.36 8.04
N LYS A 94 20.52 3.26 8.87
CA LYS A 94 19.73 2.02 9.05
C LYS A 94 18.27 2.25 8.67
N ILE A 95 17.74 1.44 7.76
CA ILE A 95 16.33 1.47 7.32
C ILE A 95 15.61 0.24 7.86
N ILE A 96 14.52 0.46 8.59
CA ILE A 96 13.71 -0.59 9.22
C ILE A 96 12.27 -0.51 8.68
N PRO A 97 11.79 -1.49 7.91
CA PRO A 97 10.38 -1.63 7.61
C PRO A 97 9.60 -1.99 8.87
N ILE A 98 8.56 -1.24 9.19
CA ILE A 98 7.65 -1.49 10.31
C ILE A 98 6.34 -1.97 9.72
N SER A 99 6.02 -3.23 9.98
CA SER A 99 4.74 -3.83 9.57
C SER A 99 3.60 -3.19 10.36
N VAL A 100 2.68 -2.54 9.65
CA VAL A 100 1.50 -1.88 10.22
C VAL A 100 0.24 -2.29 9.47
N LEU A 101 -0.92 -2.20 10.14
CA LEU A 101 -2.20 -2.63 9.56
C LEU A 101 -2.14 -4.08 9.04
N SER A 102 -2.86 -4.39 7.96
CA SER A 102 -2.90 -5.75 7.38
C SER A 102 -1.77 -6.04 6.42
N ASP A 103 -1.24 -5.01 5.77
CA ASP A 103 -0.31 -5.14 4.65
C ASP A 103 0.54 -3.88 4.42
N ASN A 104 0.39 -2.83 5.23
CA ASN A 104 1.14 -1.58 5.05
C ASN A 104 2.54 -1.67 5.67
N TYR A 105 3.47 -0.90 5.12
CA TYR A 105 4.78 -0.63 5.74
C TYR A 105 4.91 0.86 6.06
N SER A 106 5.33 1.15 7.29
CA SER A 106 6.03 2.39 7.60
C SER A 106 7.53 2.14 7.53
N TYR A 107 8.35 3.16 7.28
CA TYR A 107 9.81 2.99 7.21
C TYR A 107 10.52 3.91 8.18
N LEU A 108 11.24 3.33 9.14
CA LEU A 108 12.09 4.09 10.06
C LEU A 108 13.50 4.18 9.49
N ILE A 109 13.96 5.40 9.22
CA ILE A 109 15.28 5.71 8.68
C ILE A 109 16.07 6.35 9.80
N ILE A 110 17.16 5.72 10.20
CA ILE A 110 17.97 6.09 11.36
C ILE A 110 19.33 6.56 10.86
N ASP A 111 19.74 7.74 11.30
CA ASP A 111 21.15 8.13 11.32
C ASP A 111 21.77 7.57 12.60
N THR A 112 22.62 6.56 12.45
CA THR A 112 23.21 5.83 13.57
C THR A 112 24.28 6.64 14.29
N ALA A 113 24.83 7.68 13.66
CA ALA A 113 25.83 8.55 14.30
C ALA A 113 25.19 9.55 15.26
N SER A 114 24.01 10.09 14.92
CA SER A 114 23.30 11.08 15.75
C SER A 114 22.18 10.49 16.62
N SER A 115 21.83 9.22 16.43
CA SER A 115 20.69 8.56 17.08
C SER A 115 19.36 9.30 16.82
N VAL A 116 19.23 9.88 15.64
CA VAL A 116 18.03 10.56 15.16
C VAL A 116 17.38 9.73 14.06
N ALA A 117 16.05 9.76 14.02
CA ALA A 117 15.28 9.05 13.02
C ALA A 117 14.23 9.92 12.33
N VAL A 118 13.96 9.55 11.08
CA VAL A 118 12.84 10.02 10.27
C VAL A 118 11.95 8.82 9.98
N VAL A 119 10.64 8.99 10.01
CA VAL A 119 9.70 7.92 9.64
C VAL A 119 8.87 8.28 8.41
N VAL A 120 8.77 7.34 7.48
CA VAL A 120 7.88 7.46 6.31
C VAL A 120 6.54 6.79 6.62
N ASP A 121 5.45 7.50 6.32
CA ASP A 121 4.06 7.03 6.41
C ASP A 121 3.72 6.26 7.71
N PRO A 122 3.83 6.91 8.89
CA PRO A 122 3.61 6.28 10.17
C PRO A 122 2.11 6.06 10.43
N ALA A 123 1.53 5.05 9.78
CA ALA A 123 0.12 4.72 9.91
C ALA A 123 -0.22 4.37 11.37
N ASP A 124 0.53 3.47 11.99
CA ASP A 124 0.33 3.08 13.39
C ASP A 124 1.34 3.79 14.32
N PRO A 125 0.92 4.83 15.07
CA PRO A 125 1.83 5.57 15.93
C PRO A 125 2.38 4.73 17.09
N GLN A 126 1.69 3.65 17.50
CA GLN A 126 2.19 2.80 18.59
C GLN A 126 3.28 1.85 18.11
N SER A 127 3.13 1.26 16.92
CA SER A 127 4.18 0.42 16.32
C SER A 127 5.45 1.23 16.06
N VAL A 128 5.30 2.46 15.56
CA VAL A 128 6.44 3.36 15.34
C VAL A 128 7.07 3.78 16.66
N GLN A 129 6.28 4.13 17.67
CA GLN A 129 6.82 4.47 19.00
C GLN A 129 7.61 3.31 19.61
N ALA A 130 7.12 2.07 19.50
CA ALA A 130 7.84 0.90 19.98
C ALA A 130 9.18 0.68 19.25
N ALA A 131 9.21 0.91 17.93
CA ALA A 131 10.45 0.81 17.16
C ALA A 131 11.47 1.90 17.54
N LEU A 132 11.02 3.14 17.76
CA LEU A 132 11.87 4.23 18.25
C LEU A 132 12.50 3.90 19.61
N GLU A 133 11.70 3.36 20.54
CA GLU A 133 12.15 2.95 21.88
C GLU A 133 13.13 1.77 21.83
N GLN A 134 12.85 0.77 20.98
CA GLN A 134 13.72 -0.39 20.80
C GLN A 134 15.09 0.00 20.23
N GLU A 135 15.13 0.96 19.31
CA GLU A 135 16.36 1.44 18.68
C GLU A 135 17.05 2.55 19.50
N GLY A 136 16.37 3.11 20.52
CA GLY A 136 16.91 4.17 21.37
C GLY A 136 17.13 5.50 20.63
N VAL A 137 16.28 5.81 19.64
CA VAL A 137 16.45 6.98 18.75
C VAL A 137 15.35 8.02 18.90
N MET A 138 15.68 9.28 18.60
CA MET A 138 14.76 10.41 18.67
C MET A 138 14.10 10.68 17.32
N LEU A 139 12.78 10.87 17.31
CA LEU A 139 12.05 11.18 16.08
C LEU A 139 12.15 12.68 15.74
N GLU A 140 12.83 12.99 14.63
CA GLU A 140 12.99 14.36 14.13
C GLU A 140 11.89 14.75 13.13
N ALA A 141 11.51 13.83 12.26
CA ALA A 141 10.58 14.13 11.18
C ALA A 141 9.71 12.95 10.74
N ILE A 142 8.56 13.30 10.17
CA ILE A 142 7.66 12.40 9.46
C ILE A 142 7.63 12.83 8.00
N LEU A 143 7.86 11.90 7.09
CA LEU A 143 7.69 12.07 5.65
C LEU A 143 6.40 11.38 5.24
N CYS A 144 5.39 12.14 4.81
CA CYS A 144 4.11 11.58 4.42
C CYS A 144 3.96 11.63 2.89
N THR A 145 3.78 10.47 2.26
CA THR A 145 3.67 10.35 0.80
C THR A 145 2.35 10.91 0.31
N HIS A 146 1.25 10.60 1.00
CA HIS A 146 -0.09 11.05 0.63
C HIS A 146 -1.10 10.96 1.80
N LYS A 147 -2.32 11.47 1.57
CA LYS A 147 -3.31 11.74 2.61
C LYS A 147 -4.07 10.56 3.18
N HIS A 148 -3.98 9.36 2.60
CA HIS A 148 -4.82 8.25 3.07
C HIS A 148 -4.47 7.89 4.50
N TRP A 149 -5.48 7.40 5.23
CA TRP A 149 -5.36 7.23 6.68
C TRP A 149 -4.41 6.09 7.06
N ASP A 150 -4.27 5.12 6.18
CA ASP A 150 -3.32 4.01 6.28
C ASP A 150 -1.86 4.40 6.00
N HIS A 151 -1.60 5.69 5.73
CA HIS A 151 -0.25 6.27 5.65
C HIS A 151 -0.08 7.42 6.65
N SER A 152 -1.06 8.33 6.68
CA SER A 152 -1.00 9.58 7.45
C SER A 152 -1.67 9.50 8.84
N GLY A 153 -2.30 8.37 9.17
CA GLY A 153 -3.19 8.26 10.32
C GLY A 153 -2.51 8.36 11.69
N GLY A 154 -1.20 8.13 11.77
CA GLY A 154 -0.42 8.31 12.99
C GLY A 154 0.28 9.66 13.11
N ASN A 155 0.29 10.50 12.07
CA ASN A 155 1.02 11.78 12.05
C ASN A 155 0.73 12.64 13.29
N LYS A 156 -0.55 12.94 13.53
CA LYS A 156 -0.98 13.74 14.69
C LYS A 156 -0.70 13.04 16.02
N GLY A 157 -0.68 11.70 16.03
CA GLY A 157 -0.39 10.89 17.22
C GLY A 157 1.07 11.04 17.63
N LEU A 158 1.98 10.75 16.70
CA LEU A 158 3.43 10.87 16.93
C LEU A 158 3.85 12.30 17.24
N LYS A 159 3.32 13.31 16.53
CA LYS A 159 3.63 14.71 16.82
C LYS A 159 3.25 15.14 18.25
N ARG A 160 2.19 14.56 18.84
CA ARG A 160 1.86 14.82 20.25
C ARG A 160 2.86 14.20 21.22
N LEU A 161 3.46 13.06 20.85
CA LEU A 161 4.48 12.39 21.65
C LEU A 161 5.86 13.05 21.46
N HIS A 162 6.15 13.57 20.26
CA HIS A 162 7.40 14.19 19.85
C HIS A 162 7.14 15.62 19.39
N GLY A 163 7.11 16.57 20.34
CA GLY A 163 6.65 17.95 20.07
C GLY A 163 7.48 18.73 19.03
N SER A 164 8.77 18.41 18.89
CA SER A 164 9.68 18.98 17.87
C SER A 164 9.51 18.36 16.49
N CYS A 165 8.80 17.23 16.38
CA CYS A 165 8.69 16.49 15.14
C CYS A 165 7.95 17.28 14.05
N ARG A 166 8.61 17.43 12.90
CA ARG A 166 8.05 18.07 11.70
C ARG A 166 7.39 17.03 10.80
N VAL A 167 6.17 17.30 10.36
CA VAL A 167 5.47 16.51 9.35
C VAL A 167 5.64 17.20 8.00
N TYR A 168 6.31 16.52 7.08
CA TYR A 168 6.51 16.92 5.70
C TYR A 168 5.53 16.20 4.78
N GLY A 169 5.08 16.90 3.74
CA GLY A 169 4.07 16.40 2.83
C GLY A 169 3.65 17.45 1.80
N SER A 170 2.80 17.04 0.88
CA SER A 170 2.26 17.94 -0.14
C SER A 170 1.22 18.90 0.44
N ALA A 171 1.33 20.18 0.09
CA ALA A 171 0.35 21.20 0.47
C ALA A 171 -1.03 20.96 -0.16
N VAL A 172 -1.09 20.27 -1.31
CA VAL A 172 -2.33 20.06 -2.06
C VAL A 172 -3.06 18.75 -1.70
N ASP A 173 -2.46 17.89 -0.86
CA ASP A 173 -3.09 16.63 -0.46
C ASP A 173 -3.83 16.70 0.89
N ASN A 174 -3.84 17.83 1.60
CA ASN A 174 -4.50 17.93 2.93
C ASN A 174 -3.99 16.90 3.96
N ILE A 175 -2.66 16.66 4.01
CA ILE A 175 -2.05 15.71 4.93
C ILE A 175 -2.40 16.06 6.40
N PRO A 176 -2.97 15.11 7.17
CA PRO A 176 -3.23 15.31 8.59
C PRO A 176 -1.95 15.63 9.38
N GLY A 177 -1.94 16.78 10.06
CA GLY A 177 -0.83 17.16 10.94
C GLY A 177 0.38 17.79 10.24
N LEU A 178 0.27 18.06 8.94
CA LEU A 178 1.28 18.73 8.12
C LEU A 178 1.81 20.01 8.77
N THR A 179 3.12 20.17 8.80
CA THR A 179 3.80 21.37 9.33
C THR A 179 4.71 22.03 8.33
N GLN A 180 5.24 21.27 7.37
CA GLN A 180 6.20 21.74 6.39
C GLN A 180 5.83 21.21 5.02
N TYR A 181 5.84 22.11 4.04
CA TYR A 181 5.53 21.77 2.65
C TYR A 181 6.83 21.41 1.93
N VAL A 182 6.79 20.33 1.15
CA VAL A 182 7.88 19.94 0.26
C VAL A 182 7.29 19.68 -1.12
N SER A 183 8.04 20.03 -2.16
CA SER A 183 7.64 19.79 -3.56
C SER A 183 8.70 19.02 -4.35
N CYS A 184 9.74 18.48 -3.68
CA CYS A 184 10.93 17.96 -4.36
C CYS A 184 10.68 16.78 -5.30
N LEU A 185 9.68 15.92 -5.06
CA LEU A 185 9.32 14.82 -5.97
C LEU A 185 7.81 14.56 -5.96
N PHE A 186 7.09 15.46 -6.65
CA PHE A 186 5.64 15.39 -6.81
C PHE A 186 5.27 14.30 -7.84
N THR A 187 4.40 13.37 -7.46
CA THR A 187 4.04 12.20 -8.28
C THR A 187 2.53 11.96 -8.27
N PRO A 188 1.73 12.90 -8.82
CA PRO A 188 0.27 12.78 -8.82
C PRO A 188 -0.17 11.55 -9.60
N GLY A 189 -1.28 10.96 -9.19
CA GLY A 189 -1.82 9.77 -9.83
C GLY A 189 -2.73 9.01 -8.88
N HIS A 190 -2.14 8.47 -7.81
CA HIS A 190 -2.90 7.82 -6.75
C HIS A 190 -3.78 8.83 -6.00
N THR A 191 -3.18 9.86 -5.41
CA THR A 191 -3.88 11.10 -4.99
C THR A 191 -3.41 12.28 -5.83
N VAL A 192 -4.14 13.40 -5.76
CA VAL A 192 -3.75 14.65 -6.42
C VAL A 192 -2.44 15.19 -5.90
N GLY A 193 -2.07 14.90 -4.65
CA GLY A 193 -0.91 15.46 -4.00
C GLY A 193 0.14 14.42 -3.60
N HIS A 194 0.09 13.22 -4.17
CA HIS A 194 1.03 12.16 -3.85
C HIS A 194 2.48 12.59 -4.13
N MET A 195 3.39 12.22 -3.25
CA MET A 195 4.82 12.45 -3.38
C MET A 195 5.60 11.17 -3.10
N ILE A 196 6.83 11.12 -3.60
CA ILE A 196 7.83 10.12 -3.25
C ILE A 196 8.99 10.78 -2.51
N TYR A 197 9.75 10.01 -1.74
CA TYR A 197 10.95 10.50 -1.07
C TYR A 197 12.15 9.66 -1.51
N LEU A 198 13.19 10.33 -2.00
CA LEU A 198 14.44 9.70 -2.42
C LEU A 198 15.53 10.05 -1.40
N LEU A 199 16.03 9.05 -0.70
CA LEU A 199 17.24 9.16 0.11
C LEU A 199 18.44 8.96 -0.83
N ASP A 200 19.24 10.02 -1.01
CA ASP A 200 20.44 9.98 -1.84
C ASP A 200 21.56 9.21 -1.11
N GLY A 201 21.77 7.96 -1.53
CA GLY A 201 22.78 7.09 -0.95
C GLY A 201 24.21 7.48 -1.33
N ARG A 202 24.42 8.31 -2.37
CA ARG A 202 25.76 8.67 -2.85
C ARG A 202 26.57 9.42 -1.80
N ALA A 203 25.90 10.22 -0.96
CA ALA A 203 26.52 10.94 0.14
C ALA A 203 27.16 10.01 1.18
N VAL A 204 26.69 8.77 1.27
CA VAL A 204 27.18 7.75 2.20
C VAL A 204 27.74 6.52 1.48
N GLY A 205 28.02 6.60 0.17
CA GLY A 205 28.57 5.47 -0.60
C GLY A 205 27.67 4.24 -0.66
N ALA A 206 26.35 4.44 -0.71
CA ALA A 206 25.34 3.39 -0.82
C ALA A 206 24.38 3.66 -2.01
N PRO A 207 23.59 2.67 -2.44
CA PRO A 207 22.52 2.91 -3.41
C PRO A 207 21.47 3.88 -2.86
N CYS A 208 20.80 4.63 -3.76
CA CYS A 208 19.67 5.45 -3.35
C CYS A 208 18.51 4.59 -2.85
N SER A 209 17.67 5.13 -1.96
CA SER A 209 16.45 4.47 -1.48
C SER A 209 15.22 5.31 -1.78
N LEU A 210 14.31 4.77 -2.59
CA LEU A 210 13.04 5.38 -2.97
C LEU A 210 11.92 4.85 -2.08
N PHE A 211 11.30 5.74 -1.31
CA PHE A 211 10.04 5.48 -0.60
C PHE A 211 8.88 5.93 -1.47
N SER A 212 8.19 4.97 -2.09
CA SER A 212 7.25 5.24 -3.17
C SER A 212 5.79 5.43 -2.73
N GLY A 213 5.48 5.15 -1.46
CA GLY A 213 4.09 5.11 -1.00
C GLY A 213 3.24 4.24 -1.91
N ASP A 214 2.19 4.85 -2.46
CA ASP A 214 1.21 4.19 -3.31
C ASP A 214 1.36 4.49 -4.80
N LEU A 215 2.52 5.04 -5.21
CA LEU A 215 2.82 5.23 -6.63
C LEU A 215 3.17 3.90 -7.31
N VAL A 216 4.27 3.29 -6.87
CA VAL A 216 4.82 2.04 -7.41
C VAL A 216 4.99 1.03 -6.28
N PHE A 217 4.61 -0.21 -6.57
CA PHE A 217 4.76 -1.36 -5.68
C PHE A 217 5.65 -2.40 -6.35
N LEU A 218 6.09 -3.42 -5.61
CA LEU A 218 6.72 -4.58 -6.23
C LEU A 218 5.78 -5.20 -7.26
N SER A 219 6.20 -5.20 -8.53
CA SER A 219 5.43 -5.65 -9.70
C SER A 219 4.08 -4.93 -9.93
N GLY A 220 3.84 -3.77 -9.31
CA GLY A 220 2.56 -3.08 -9.38
C GLY A 220 2.64 -1.55 -9.37
N CYS A 221 1.48 -0.91 -9.48
CA CYS A 221 1.30 0.52 -9.23
C CYS A 221 0.00 0.79 -8.46
N GLY A 222 -0.11 1.99 -7.90
CA GLY A 222 -1.33 2.48 -7.28
C GLY A 222 -2.54 2.51 -8.21
N ARG A 223 -3.73 2.41 -7.62
CA ARG A 223 -4.97 2.79 -8.31
C ARG A 223 -5.00 4.30 -8.53
N MET A 224 -5.56 4.74 -9.64
CA MET A 224 -5.70 6.16 -9.96
C MET A 224 -6.98 6.73 -9.33
N PHE A 225 -6.99 6.99 -8.02
CA PHE A 225 -8.19 7.49 -7.33
C PHE A 225 -8.52 8.93 -7.75
N GLU A 226 -7.49 9.77 -7.88
CA GLU A 226 -7.66 11.20 -8.15
C GLU A 226 -6.87 11.69 -9.38
N GLY A 227 -6.10 10.81 -10.03
CA GLY A 227 -5.40 11.09 -11.28
C GLY A 227 -5.99 10.34 -12.49
N ASN A 228 -5.31 10.45 -13.63
CA ASN A 228 -5.61 9.71 -14.86
C ASN A 228 -4.33 9.04 -15.41
N ALA A 229 -4.46 8.25 -16.46
CA ALA A 229 -3.34 7.47 -16.99
C ALA A 229 -2.17 8.34 -17.47
N THR A 230 -2.43 9.49 -18.10
CA THR A 230 -1.37 10.42 -18.50
C THR A 230 -0.60 10.96 -17.30
N THR A 231 -1.32 11.33 -16.23
CA THR A 231 -0.73 11.84 -14.99
C THR A 231 0.09 10.77 -14.28
N MET A 232 -0.48 9.57 -14.13
CA MET A 232 0.20 8.43 -13.52
C MET A 232 1.43 8.00 -14.35
N LEU A 233 1.34 8.01 -15.68
CA LEU A 233 2.46 7.67 -16.56
C LEU A 233 3.64 8.63 -16.34
N SER A 234 3.39 9.94 -16.27
CA SER A 234 4.45 10.93 -16.00
C SER A 234 5.13 10.68 -14.65
N SER A 235 4.37 10.28 -13.64
CA SER A 235 4.90 9.93 -12.31
C SER A 235 5.71 8.63 -12.34
N LEU A 236 5.25 7.61 -13.08
CA LEU A 236 5.97 6.35 -13.27
C LEU A 236 7.25 6.53 -14.10
N ASP A 237 7.25 7.43 -15.09
CA ASP A 237 8.44 7.77 -15.88
C ASP A 237 9.50 8.46 -15.02
N THR A 238 9.09 9.24 -14.02
CA THR A 238 10.02 9.80 -13.02
C THR A 238 10.73 8.67 -12.27
N VAL A 239 10.00 7.65 -11.81
CA VAL A 239 10.58 6.46 -11.16
C VAL A 239 11.47 5.67 -12.13
N GLY A 240 11.00 5.46 -13.35
CA GLY A 240 11.75 4.71 -14.38
C GLY A 240 13.05 5.40 -14.81
N SER A 241 13.20 6.71 -14.57
CA SER A 241 14.42 7.47 -14.84
C SER A 241 15.50 7.34 -13.76
N LEU A 242 15.18 6.76 -12.60
CA LEU A 242 16.13 6.52 -11.52
C LEU A 242 17.13 5.41 -11.91
N SER A 243 18.28 5.41 -11.22
CA SER A 243 19.32 4.39 -11.42
C SER A 243 18.80 3.00 -11.08
N ASP A 244 19.28 2.00 -11.82
CA ASP A 244 18.80 0.61 -11.69
C ASP A 244 19.09 0.01 -10.31
N ASP A 245 20.13 0.46 -9.62
CA ASP A 245 20.50 0.05 -8.27
C ASP A 245 19.68 0.74 -7.17
N THR A 246 18.81 1.71 -7.50
CA THR A 246 17.96 2.38 -6.52
C THR A 246 17.03 1.36 -5.85
N LEU A 247 17.06 1.28 -4.52
CA LEU A 247 16.21 0.41 -3.72
C LEU A 247 14.78 0.97 -3.67
N LEU A 248 13.78 0.11 -3.83
CA LEU A 248 12.36 0.46 -3.80
C LEU A 248 11.70 0.00 -2.50
N TRP A 249 11.11 0.95 -1.77
CA TRP A 249 10.41 0.76 -0.50
C TRP A 249 8.92 1.17 -0.63
N PRO A 250 8.03 0.23 -0.98
CA PRO A 250 6.62 0.48 -1.27
C PRO A 250 5.70 0.59 -0.04
N GLY A 251 4.56 1.29 -0.18
CA GLY A 251 3.59 1.44 0.91
C GLY A 251 2.95 0.13 1.41
N HIS A 252 2.91 -0.90 0.55
CA HIS A 252 2.16 -2.14 0.81
C HIS A 252 2.87 -3.42 0.35
N GLU A 253 2.58 -4.50 1.07
CA GLU A 253 2.95 -5.89 0.77
C GLU A 253 2.00 -6.52 -0.26
N TYR A 254 2.02 -6.00 -1.49
CA TYR A 254 1.19 -6.48 -2.61
C TYR A 254 1.92 -7.37 -3.62
N ALA A 255 3.17 -7.74 -3.33
CA ALA A 255 4.07 -8.40 -4.28
C ALA A 255 3.47 -9.66 -4.93
N GLU A 256 2.92 -10.57 -4.12
CA GLU A 256 2.34 -11.84 -4.61
C GLU A 256 1.14 -11.58 -5.54
N ASP A 257 0.23 -10.72 -5.13
CA ASP A 257 -0.94 -10.29 -5.91
C ASP A 257 -0.58 -9.59 -7.23
N ASN A 258 0.47 -8.77 -7.18
CA ASN A 258 0.97 -8.03 -8.32
C ASN A 258 1.63 -8.95 -9.34
N LEU A 259 2.45 -9.91 -8.90
CA LEU A 259 3.12 -10.88 -9.76
C LEU A 259 2.14 -11.88 -10.39
N LEU A 260 1.10 -12.30 -9.66
CA LEU A 260 0.02 -13.11 -10.21
C LEU A 260 -0.72 -12.38 -11.34
N PHE A 261 -1.02 -11.09 -11.19
CA PHE A 261 -1.57 -10.30 -12.28
C PHE A 261 -0.57 -10.13 -13.43
N ALA A 262 0.71 -9.87 -13.14
CA ALA A 262 1.73 -9.75 -14.17
C ALA A 262 1.83 -11.03 -15.02
N ALA A 263 1.55 -12.20 -14.42
CA ALA A 263 1.47 -13.48 -15.14
C ALA A 263 0.35 -13.55 -16.17
N GLU A 264 -0.81 -12.94 -15.89
CA GLU A 264 -1.93 -12.88 -16.84
C GLU A 264 -1.60 -12.02 -18.07
N VAL A 265 -0.72 -11.04 -17.90
CA VAL A 265 -0.38 -10.08 -18.96
C VAL A 265 0.88 -10.50 -19.72
N GLU A 266 1.93 -10.93 -19.04
CA GLU A 266 3.20 -11.38 -19.64
C GLU A 266 3.54 -12.80 -19.13
N PRO A 267 2.82 -13.85 -19.60
CA PRO A 267 2.96 -15.22 -19.08
C PRO A 267 4.34 -15.84 -19.33
N GLN A 268 5.09 -15.32 -20.31
CA GLN A 268 6.42 -15.82 -20.71
C GLN A 268 7.58 -15.03 -20.11
N ASN A 269 7.32 -14.07 -19.21
CA ASN A 269 8.37 -13.26 -18.58
C ASN A 269 9.08 -14.08 -17.48
N ILE A 270 10.31 -14.53 -17.78
CA ILE A 270 11.12 -15.35 -16.86
C ILE A 270 11.55 -14.56 -15.62
N ALA A 271 11.90 -13.27 -15.76
CA ALA A 271 12.26 -12.42 -14.63
C ALA A 271 11.12 -12.32 -13.61
N ARG A 272 9.88 -12.23 -14.11
CA ARG A 272 8.66 -12.26 -13.30
C ARG A 272 8.49 -13.60 -12.56
N GLU A 273 8.70 -14.72 -13.23
CA GLU A 273 8.57 -16.05 -12.60
C GLU A 273 9.60 -16.25 -11.49
N ASN A 274 10.87 -15.92 -11.75
CA ASN A 274 11.94 -15.99 -10.75
C ASN A 274 11.61 -15.10 -9.52
N LYS A 275 11.10 -13.88 -9.75
CA LYS A 275 10.71 -13.00 -8.65
C LYS A 275 9.51 -13.57 -7.88
N TYR A 276 8.56 -14.21 -8.56
CA TYR A 276 7.39 -14.84 -7.93
C TYR A 276 7.79 -16.00 -7.03
N GLU A 277 8.67 -16.89 -7.47
CA GLU A 277 9.21 -17.97 -6.63
C GLU A 277 9.91 -17.41 -5.39
N TRP A 278 10.73 -16.37 -5.54
CA TRP A 278 11.37 -15.69 -4.40
C TRP A 278 10.33 -15.11 -3.44
N VAL A 279 9.31 -14.41 -3.95
CA VAL A 279 8.22 -13.85 -3.12
C VAL A 279 7.49 -14.93 -2.35
N LEU A 280 7.15 -16.07 -2.97
CA LEU A 280 6.50 -17.18 -2.28
C LEU A 280 7.35 -17.74 -1.13
N LEU A 281 8.67 -17.84 -1.32
CA LEU A 281 9.59 -18.27 -0.26
C LEU A 281 9.63 -17.28 0.90
N GLN A 282 9.67 -15.98 0.62
CA GLN A 282 9.65 -14.94 1.67
C GLN A 282 8.31 -14.91 2.41
N ARG A 283 7.19 -14.90 1.69
CA ARG A 283 5.85 -14.86 2.30
C ARG A 283 5.52 -16.14 3.05
N GLY A 284 6.00 -17.30 2.60
CA GLY A 284 5.89 -18.57 3.33
C GLY A 284 6.57 -18.53 4.72
N GLN A 285 7.60 -17.70 4.88
CA GLN A 285 8.29 -17.44 6.14
C GLN A 285 7.80 -16.16 6.85
N LYS A 286 6.74 -15.51 6.33
CA LYS A 286 6.22 -14.21 6.77
C LYS A 286 7.26 -13.08 6.72
N LEU A 287 8.23 -13.16 5.82
CA LEU A 287 9.23 -12.12 5.60
C LEU A 287 8.70 -11.02 4.69
N CYS A 288 9.13 -9.80 4.95
CA CYS A 288 8.96 -8.64 4.08
C CYS A 288 9.56 -8.90 2.69
N THR A 289 8.85 -8.54 1.62
CA THR A 289 9.37 -8.66 0.24
C THR A 289 10.10 -7.42 -0.24
N SER A 290 10.16 -6.38 0.60
CA SER A 290 10.87 -5.13 0.33
C SER A 290 12.25 -5.11 1.00
N PRO A 291 13.24 -4.46 0.36
CA PRO A 291 13.14 -3.73 -0.90
C PRO A 291 13.35 -4.64 -2.13
N SER A 292 12.86 -4.19 -3.29
CA SER A 292 13.38 -4.56 -4.60
C SER A 292 14.30 -3.45 -5.13
N THR A 293 14.79 -3.56 -6.37
CA THR A 293 15.51 -2.48 -7.07
C THR A 293 14.71 -1.94 -8.27
N ILE A 294 14.93 -0.69 -8.66
CA ILE A 294 14.29 -0.11 -9.85
C ILE A 294 14.67 -0.88 -11.13
N GLY A 295 15.89 -1.40 -11.21
CA GLY A 295 16.35 -2.26 -12.30
C GLY A 295 15.51 -3.53 -12.41
N GLU A 296 15.35 -4.27 -11.30
CA GLU A 296 14.47 -5.44 -11.24
C GLU A 296 13.02 -5.11 -11.66
N GLU A 297 12.46 -4.02 -11.14
CA GLU A 297 11.08 -3.64 -11.46
C GLU A 297 10.89 -3.35 -12.96
N LYS A 298 11.88 -2.80 -13.66
CA LYS A 298 11.81 -2.60 -15.12
C LYS A 298 11.72 -3.93 -15.90
N GLU A 299 12.18 -5.04 -15.31
CA GLU A 299 12.15 -6.35 -15.95
C GLU A 299 10.78 -7.03 -15.86
N TYR A 300 10.09 -6.95 -14.71
CA TYR A 300 8.85 -7.70 -14.46
C TYR A 300 7.62 -6.88 -14.11
N ASN A 301 7.75 -5.58 -13.78
CA ASN A 301 6.60 -4.76 -13.41
C ASN A 301 5.90 -4.25 -14.68
N PRO A 302 4.69 -4.73 -15.01
CA PRO A 302 4.02 -4.35 -16.26
C PRO A 302 3.74 -2.83 -16.32
N PHE A 303 3.64 -2.16 -15.17
CA PHE A 303 3.37 -0.72 -15.11
C PHE A 303 4.60 0.15 -15.41
N LEU A 304 5.82 -0.37 -15.21
CA LEU A 304 7.06 0.29 -15.66
C LEU A 304 7.47 -0.10 -17.08
N ARG A 305 6.78 -1.09 -17.67
CA ARG A 305 7.03 -1.63 -19.01
C ARG A 305 6.04 -1.11 -20.06
N SER A 306 5.37 0.02 -19.81
CA SER A 306 4.38 0.59 -20.74
C SER A 306 4.94 0.93 -22.14
N HIS A 307 6.27 1.00 -22.29
CA HIS A 307 6.98 1.18 -23.56
C HIS A 307 7.31 -0.14 -24.28
N SER A 308 7.15 -1.30 -23.63
CA SER A 308 7.56 -2.61 -24.16
C SER A 308 6.66 -3.09 -25.28
N ALA A 309 7.26 -3.41 -26.43
CA ALA A 309 6.55 -4.01 -27.56
C ALA A 309 5.98 -5.40 -27.23
N GLU A 310 6.61 -6.15 -26.32
CA GLU A 310 6.10 -7.44 -25.84
C GLU A 310 4.78 -7.25 -25.10
N LEU A 311 4.75 -6.27 -24.19
CA LEU A 311 3.55 -5.92 -23.43
C LEU A 311 2.42 -5.45 -24.35
N HIS A 312 2.73 -4.63 -25.36
CA HIS A 312 1.74 -4.19 -26.36
C HIS A 312 1.12 -5.36 -27.11
N ARG A 313 1.96 -6.30 -27.58
CA ARG A 313 1.49 -7.53 -28.24
C ARG A 313 0.61 -8.37 -27.31
N ALA A 314 1.03 -8.55 -26.06
CA ALA A 314 0.29 -9.37 -25.10
C ALA A 314 -1.06 -8.76 -24.70
N LEU A 315 -1.14 -7.42 -24.67
CA LEU A 315 -2.40 -6.71 -24.45
C LEU A 315 -3.30 -6.65 -25.70
N GLY A 316 -2.74 -6.92 -26.89
CA GLY A 316 -3.44 -6.75 -28.17
C GLY A 316 -3.65 -5.28 -28.54
N ILE A 317 -2.80 -4.38 -28.04
CA ILE A 317 -2.90 -2.94 -28.28
C ILE A 317 -1.80 -2.51 -29.23
N GLN A 318 -2.16 -1.76 -30.27
CA GLN A 318 -1.22 -1.16 -31.22
C GLN A 318 -1.37 0.35 -31.22
N GLN A 319 -0.27 1.05 -31.51
CA GLN A 319 -0.25 2.49 -31.73
C GLN A 319 -1.06 2.80 -33.00
N GLN A 320 -1.97 3.76 -32.91
CA GLN A 320 -2.74 4.20 -34.07
C GLN A 320 -1.88 5.08 -34.98
N LYS A 321 -2.26 5.18 -36.26
CA LYS A 321 -1.61 6.10 -37.19
C LYS A 321 -1.74 7.53 -36.64
N ASP A 322 -0.61 8.24 -36.57
CA ASP A 322 -0.50 9.62 -36.05
C ASP A 322 -0.76 9.80 -34.54
N GLU A 323 -0.86 8.72 -33.75
CA GLU A 323 -0.97 8.80 -32.28
C GLU A 323 0.37 9.16 -31.65
N ASP A 324 0.39 10.17 -30.76
CA ASP A 324 1.59 10.51 -29.98
C ASP A 324 2.03 9.33 -29.10
N TRP A 325 3.35 9.11 -29.00
CA TRP A 325 3.92 7.98 -28.27
C TRP A 325 3.57 8.01 -26.77
N THR A 326 3.52 9.19 -26.16
CA THR A 326 3.20 9.34 -24.74
C THR A 326 1.72 9.05 -24.49
N LEU A 327 0.84 9.55 -25.37
CA LEU A 327 -0.59 9.23 -25.32
C LEU A 327 -0.85 7.74 -25.53
N PHE A 328 -0.13 7.11 -26.45
CA PHE A 328 -0.20 5.66 -26.67
C PHE A 328 0.21 4.88 -25.40
N ARG A 329 1.34 5.22 -24.78
CA ARG A 329 1.77 4.61 -23.51
C ARG A 329 0.77 4.84 -22.38
N ALA A 330 0.14 6.01 -22.32
CA ALA A 330 -0.90 6.30 -21.33
C ALA A 330 -2.13 5.41 -21.56
N ARG A 331 -2.52 5.16 -22.81
CA ARG A 331 -3.60 4.22 -23.15
C ARG A 331 -3.26 2.77 -22.77
N VAL A 332 -2.01 2.35 -22.97
CA VAL A 332 -1.50 1.05 -22.51
C VAL A 332 -1.60 0.95 -20.98
N LEU A 333 -1.15 1.97 -20.25
CA LEU A 333 -1.24 2.03 -18.80
C LEU A 333 -2.70 2.00 -18.31
N GLU A 334 -3.59 2.73 -18.99
CA GLU A 334 -5.01 2.75 -18.67
C GLU A 334 -5.63 1.36 -18.79
N GLU A 335 -5.32 0.63 -19.87
CA GLU A 335 -5.78 -0.74 -20.06
C GLU A 335 -5.25 -1.68 -18.99
N LEU A 336 -3.95 -1.62 -18.68
CA LEU A 336 -3.33 -2.42 -17.62
C LEU A 336 -4.03 -2.21 -16.28
N ARG A 337 -4.28 -0.93 -15.95
CA ARG A 337 -4.94 -0.57 -14.69
C ARG A 337 -6.38 -1.09 -14.66
N LYS A 338 -7.13 -0.94 -15.76
CA LYS A 338 -8.49 -1.48 -15.91
C LYS A 338 -8.51 -3.00 -15.73
N ARG A 339 -7.58 -3.73 -16.35
CA ARG A 339 -7.45 -5.19 -16.17
C ARG A 339 -7.13 -5.56 -14.73
N LYS A 340 -6.17 -4.87 -14.09
CA LYS A 340 -5.80 -5.14 -12.68
C LYS A 340 -6.92 -4.81 -11.70
N ASP A 341 -7.72 -3.77 -11.96
CA ASP A 341 -8.83 -3.40 -11.09
C ASP A 341 -10.00 -4.39 -11.15
N LEU A 342 -10.15 -5.09 -12.29
CA LEU A 342 -11.11 -6.18 -12.47
C LEU A 342 -10.55 -7.55 -12.11
N TYR A 343 -9.22 -7.67 -11.99
CA TYR A 343 -8.55 -8.89 -11.61
C TYR A 343 -9.00 -9.30 -10.21
N ASN A 344 -9.57 -10.50 -10.11
CA ASN A 344 -9.81 -11.16 -8.85
C ASN A 344 -8.96 -12.42 -8.86
N ARG A 345 -8.23 -12.68 -7.77
CA ARG A 345 -7.63 -13.98 -7.50
C ARG A 345 -8.72 -15.04 -7.73
N ARG A 346 -8.57 -15.84 -8.77
CA ARG A 346 -9.47 -16.97 -9.03
C ARG A 346 -9.23 -18.06 -8.01
#